data_AF-A0A6G9YHM0-F1
#
_entry.id   AF-A0A6G9YHM0-F1
#
_cell.length_a   1.000
_cell.length_b   1.000
_cell.length_c   1.000
_cell.angle_alpha   90.00
_cell.angle_beta   90.00
_cell.angle_gamma   90.00
#
_symmetry.space_group_name_H-M   'P 1'
#
loop_
_entity.id
_entity.type
_entity.pdbx_description
1 polymer ?
#
loop_
_entity_poly.entity_id
_entity_poly.type
_entity_poly.pdbx_seq_one_letter_code
_entity_poly.pdbx_strand_id
1 'polypeptide(L)'
;MITLGYNGFASGAKCFGEHYGAVGVARNLLAGHDASAALVIDGELVAAVEEERLSRVTTTSDIPKNAIDWCLEFAGIEFDCGVYRTRKSVGVLQPRRKLVP
;
A
#
# COMPACT_ATOMS: atom_id res chain seq x y z
N MET A 1 -7.32 -16.48 2.67
CA MET A 1 -7.36 -15.14 3.27
C MET A 1 -6.50 -14.21 2.44
N ILE A 2 -7.05 -13.07 2.03
CA ILE A 2 -6.31 -12.01 1.31
C ILE A 2 -6.08 -10.86 2.30
N THR A 3 -4.85 -10.37 2.39
CA THR A 3 -4.46 -9.22 3.23
C THR A 3 -3.74 -8.19 2.39
N LEU A 4 -4.26 -6.98 2.34
CA LEU A 4 -3.61 -5.83 1.72
C LEU A 4 -3.09 -4.91 2.83
N GLY A 5 -1.77 -4.77 2.94
CA GLY A 5 -1.11 -3.80 3.81
C GLY A 5 -0.62 -2.62 2.99
N TYR A 6 -0.66 -1.41 3.55
CA TYR A 6 -0.06 -0.23 2.93
C TYR A 6 0.39 0.75 4.03
N ASN A 7 1.35 1.62 3.69
CA ASN A 7 1.71 2.79 4.48
C ASN A 7 1.52 4.06 3.63
N GLY A 8 1.64 5.24 4.22
CA GLY A 8 1.29 6.51 3.57
C GLY A 8 -0.05 7.01 4.10
N PHE A 9 -0.01 8.20 4.69
CA PHE A 9 -1.14 8.85 5.31
C PHE A 9 -1.14 10.33 4.92
N ALA A 10 -2.08 10.72 4.07
CA ALA A 10 -2.24 12.12 3.71
C ALA A 10 -2.58 12.95 4.95
N SER A 11 -2.01 14.16 5.04
CA SER A 11 -2.31 15.12 6.11
C SER A 11 -1.96 14.65 7.54
N GLY A 12 -0.86 13.90 7.72
CA GLY A 12 -0.40 13.45 9.04
C GLY A 12 -0.39 14.56 10.09
N ALA A 13 0.16 15.74 9.78
CA ALA A 13 0.19 16.86 10.72
C ALA A 13 -1.18 17.36 11.18
N LYS A 14 -2.20 17.29 10.31
CA LYS A 14 -3.57 17.62 10.67
C LYS A 14 -4.15 16.59 11.63
N CYS A 15 -4.00 15.30 11.32
CA CYS A 15 -4.47 14.20 12.16
C CYS A 15 -3.85 14.24 13.56
N PHE A 16 -2.53 14.47 13.66
CA PHE A 16 -1.84 14.59 14.95
C PHE A 16 -2.27 15.83 15.73
N GLY A 17 -2.54 16.95 15.06
CA GLY A 17 -3.09 18.13 15.71
C GLY A 17 -4.51 17.92 16.25
N GLU A 18 -5.40 17.35 15.43
CA GLU A 18 -6.82 17.20 15.75
C GLU A 18 -7.09 16.11 16.79
N HIS A 19 -6.42 14.95 16.68
CA HIS A 19 -6.74 13.78 17.51
C HIS A 19 -5.83 13.61 18.72
N TYR A 20 -4.60 14.15 18.66
CA TYR A 20 -3.60 13.96 19.71
C TYR A 20 -3.14 15.27 20.36
N GLY A 21 -3.71 16.41 19.95
CA GLY A 21 -3.33 17.73 20.47
C GLY A 21 -1.87 18.08 20.20
N ALA A 22 -1.26 17.49 19.17
CA ALA A 22 0.15 17.69 18.88
C ALA A 22 0.40 19.12 18.37
N VAL A 23 1.42 19.77 18.93
CA VAL A 23 1.79 21.16 18.61
C VAL A 23 3.26 21.28 18.21
N GLY A 24 3.63 22.39 17.58
CA GLY A 24 5.03 22.68 17.23
C GLY A 24 5.60 21.63 16.27
N VAL A 25 6.77 21.08 16.59
CA VAL A 25 7.41 20.00 15.80
C VAL A 25 6.74 18.65 15.99
N ALA A 26 6.00 18.45 17.08
CA ALA A 26 5.33 17.18 17.37
C ALA A 26 4.20 16.86 16.38
N ARG A 27 3.65 17.87 15.69
CA ARG A 27 2.69 17.64 14.60
C ARG A 27 3.32 16.93 13.40
N ASN A 28 4.64 17.02 13.23
CA ASN A 28 5.35 16.39 12.13
C ASN A 28 5.93 15.02 12.53
N LEU A 29 5.50 14.44 13.66
CA LEU A 29 5.85 13.05 13.99
C LEU A 29 5.29 12.16 12.86
N LEU A 30 6.19 11.72 11.98
CA LEU A 30 5.84 11.08 10.71
C LEU A 30 5.07 9.79 10.96
N ALA A 31 3.84 9.73 10.44
CA ALA A 31 3.15 8.48 10.18
C ALA A 31 3.17 8.24 8.66
N GLY A 32 4.08 7.38 8.21
CA GLY A 32 4.22 7.02 6.79
C GLY A 32 5.29 7.83 6.08
N HIS A 33 6.54 7.36 6.13
CA HIS A 33 7.59 7.74 5.18
C HIS A 33 7.58 6.70 4.05
N ASP A 34 7.80 7.13 2.81
CA ASP A 34 7.80 6.30 1.58
C ASP A 34 6.52 5.45 1.44
N ALA A 35 5.45 6.06 0.93
CA ALA A 35 4.19 5.38 0.70
C ALA A 35 4.37 4.14 -0.21
N SER A 36 3.72 3.03 0.14
CA SER A 36 3.93 1.72 -0.45
C SER A 36 2.76 0.78 -0.12
N ALA A 37 2.64 -0.32 -0.86
CA ALA A 37 1.64 -1.36 -0.63
C ALA A 37 2.25 -2.76 -0.74
N ALA A 38 1.68 -3.73 -0.02
CA ALA A 38 2.01 -5.14 -0.06
C ALA A 38 0.75 -6.01 0.01
N LEU A 39 0.70 -7.05 -0.82
CA LEU A 39 -0.40 -8.00 -0.90
C LEU A 39 0.08 -9.39 -0.48
N VAL A 40 -0.62 -9.96 0.50
CA VAL A 40 -0.39 -11.31 1.03
C VAL A 40 -1.63 -12.17 0.77
N ILE A 41 -1.44 -13.36 0.22
CA ILE A 41 -2.51 -14.34 -0.03
C ILE A 41 -2.14 -15.64 0.67
N ASP A 42 -3.00 -16.08 1.59
CA ASP A 42 -2.83 -17.32 2.35
C ASP A 42 -1.46 -17.43 3.06
N GLY A 43 -0.96 -16.29 3.55
CA GLY A 43 0.32 -16.19 4.26
C GLY A 43 1.53 -15.94 3.36
N GLU A 44 1.36 -15.99 2.03
CA GLU A 44 2.44 -15.79 1.07
C GLU A 44 2.46 -14.36 0.52
N LEU A 45 3.65 -13.73 0.48
CA LEU A 45 3.83 -12.42 -0.13
C LEU A 45 3.74 -12.53 -1.66
N VAL A 46 2.72 -11.91 -2.25
CA VAL A 46 2.44 -11.98 -3.70
C VAL A 46 2.99 -10.75 -4.43
N ALA A 47 2.79 -9.56 -3.88
CA ALA A 47 3.22 -8.30 -4.48
C ALA A 47 3.64 -7.30 -3.41
N ALA A 48 4.64 -6.46 -3.69
CA ALA A 48 4.99 -5.30 -2.90
C ALA A 48 5.67 -4.25 -3.79
N VAL A 49 5.28 -2.98 -3.64
CA VAL A 49 5.84 -1.87 -4.43
C VAL A 49 5.72 -0.55 -3.68
N GLU A 50 6.72 0.30 -3.84
CA GLU A 50 6.70 1.69 -3.37
C GLU A 50 5.98 2.59 -4.38
N GLU A 51 5.20 3.54 -3.88
CA GLU A 51 4.45 4.52 -4.68
C GLU A 51 5.39 5.38 -5.53
N GLU A 52 6.59 5.71 -5.05
CA GLU A 52 7.56 6.52 -5.81
C GLU A 52 8.00 5.84 -7.11
N ARG A 53 8.02 4.50 -7.16
CA ARG A 53 8.40 3.72 -8.36
C ARG A 53 7.38 3.89 -9.48
N LEU A 54 6.12 4.16 -9.11
CA LEU A 54 5.00 4.29 -10.04
C LEU A 54 4.66 5.76 -10.32
N SER A 55 4.59 6.59 -9.27
CA SER A 55 4.24 8.02 -9.35
C SER A 55 5.40 8.91 -9.80
N ARG A 56 6.66 8.48 -9.60
CA ARG A 56 7.89 9.26 -9.76
C ARG A 56 7.96 10.50 -8.85
N VAL A 57 7.19 10.52 -7.77
CA VAL A 57 7.27 11.52 -6.70
C VAL A 57 8.06 10.91 -5.54
N THR A 58 9.30 11.39 -5.38
CA THR A 58 10.20 10.91 -4.33
C THR A 58 9.66 11.24 -2.94
N THR A 59 9.73 10.26 -2.02
CA THR A 59 9.42 10.45 -0.59
C THR A 59 8.01 11.00 -0.35
N THR A 60 7.02 10.50 -1.11
CA THR A 60 5.62 10.85 -0.84
C THR A 60 5.11 10.10 0.39
N SER A 61 4.32 10.81 1.21
CA SER A 61 3.56 10.26 2.34
C SER A 61 2.06 10.17 2.02
N ASP A 62 1.64 10.42 0.79
CA ASP A 62 0.24 10.34 0.39
C ASP A 62 -0.26 8.89 0.40
N ILE A 63 -1.57 8.71 0.22
CA ILE A 63 -2.14 7.36 0.06
C ILE A 63 -1.53 6.72 -1.20
N PRO A 64 -0.96 5.51 -1.11
CA PRO A 64 -0.24 4.87 -2.21
C PRO A 64 -1.19 4.20 -3.20
N LYS A 65 -1.99 5.02 -3.89
CA LYS A 65 -3.04 4.52 -4.78
C LYS A 65 -2.46 3.66 -5.90
N ASN A 66 -1.38 4.11 -6.55
CA ASN A 66 -0.81 3.37 -7.68
C ASN A 66 -0.21 2.05 -7.20
N ALA A 67 0.43 2.02 -6.03
CA ALA A 67 0.98 0.80 -5.46
C ALA A 67 -0.11 -0.24 -5.12
N ILE A 68 -1.23 0.21 -4.55
CA ILE A 68 -2.38 -0.64 -4.24
C ILE A 68 -2.96 -1.25 -5.52
N ASP A 69 -3.27 -0.40 -6.50
CA ASP A 69 -3.84 -0.84 -7.79
C ASP A 69 -2.91 -1.86 -8.46
N TRP A 70 -1.60 -1.56 -8.49
CA TRP A 70 -0.60 -2.45 -9.09
C TRP A 70 -0.54 -3.81 -8.39
N CYS A 71 -0.57 -3.86 -7.06
CA CYS A 71 -0.54 -5.13 -6.31
C CYS A 71 -1.78 -6.00 -6.62
N LEU A 72 -2.96 -5.39 -6.72
CA LEU A 72 -4.20 -6.09 -7.04
C LEU A 72 -4.20 -6.60 -8.49
N GLU A 73 -3.77 -5.76 -9.44
CA GLU A 73 -3.63 -6.13 -10.85
C GLU A 73 -2.62 -7.26 -11.04
N PHE A 74 -1.46 -7.19 -10.37
CA PHE A 74 -0.43 -8.23 -10.42
C PHE A 74 -0.96 -9.60 -9.96
N ALA A 75 -1.84 -9.62 -8.96
CA ALA A 75 -2.48 -10.84 -8.47
C ALA A 75 -3.75 -11.22 -9.25
N GLY A 76 -4.19 -10.43 -10.22
CA GLY A 76 -5.42 -10.66 -10.98
C GLY A 76 -6.70 -10.56 -10.13
N ILE A 77 -6.69 -9.71 -9.11
CA ILE A 77 -7.80 -9.47 -8.19
C ILE A 77 -8.54 -8.20 -8.63
N GLU A 78 -9.85 -8.33 -8.86
CA GLU A 78 -10.73 -7.17 -8.97
C GLU A 78 -11.34 -6.84 -7.61
N PHE A 79 -11.27 -5.56 -7.25
CA PHE A 79 -11.99 -5.00 -6.12
C PHE A 79 -13.26 -4.31 -6.64
N ASP A 80 -14.39 -5.00 -6.53
CA ASP A 80 -15.71 -4.39 -6.62
C ASP A 80 -16.27 -4.30 -5.19
N CYS A 81 -17.11 -3.29 -4.92
CA CYS A 81 -17.49 -2.88 -3.57
C CYS A 81 -17.94 -4.07 -2.67
N GLY A 82 -17.01 -4.56 -1.84
CA GLY A 82 -17.24 -5.65 -0.88
C GLY A 82 -17.05 -7.07 -1.39
N VAL A 83 -16.70 -7.29 -2.66
CA VAL A 83 -16.47 -8.63 -3.23
C VAL A 83 -15.13 -8.67 -3.96
N TYR A 84 -14.16 -9.38 -3.38
CA TYR A 84 -12.93 -9.74 -4.09
C TYR A 84 -13.25 -10.86 -5.07
N ARG A 85 -13.15 -10.58 -6.37
CA ARG A 85 -13.30 -11.60 -7.41
C ARG A 85 -11.92 -11.94 -7.95
N THR A 86 -11.48 -13.19 -7.75
CA THR A 86 -10.27 -13.70 -8.37
C THR A 86 -10.59 -14.10 -9.80
N ARG A 87 -9.91 -13.55 -10.82
CA ARG A 87 -10.16 -13.93 -12.22
C ARG A 87 -9.71 -15.36 -12.56
N LYS A 88 -8.89 -16.01 -11.73
CA LYS A 88 -8.42 -17.41 -11.89
C LYS A 88 -8.23 -18.08 -10.53
N SER A 89 -8.22 -19.42 -10.50
CA SER A 89 -7.59 -20.17 -9.40
C SER A 89 -6.19 -19.61 -9.22
N VAL A 90 -5.93 -18.95 -8.09
CA VAL A 90 -4.60 -18.44 -7.73
C VAL A 90 -3.71 -19.66 -7.50
N GLY A 91 -3.21 -20.23 -8.58
CA GLY A 91 -2.11 -21.18 -8.51
C GLY A 91 -0.96 -20.41 -7.88
N VAL A 92 -0.36 -20.99 -6.84
CA VAL A 92 0.84 -20.49 -6.17
C VAL A 92 1.87 -20.18 -7.25
N LEU A 93 1.90 -18.92 -7.70
CA LEU A 93 2.95 -18.43 -8.56
C LEU A 93 4.16 -18.45 -7.65
N GLN A 94 5.10 -19.37 -7.90
CA GLN A 94 6.34 -19.38 -7.17
C GLN A 94 6.90 -17.95 -7.21
N PRO A 95 7.22 -17.35 -6.04
CA PRO A 95 7.67 -15.98 -5.98
C PRO A 95 9.05 -15.93 -6.62
N ARG A 96 9.10 -15.73 -7.95
CA ARG A 96 10.23 -15.05 -8.54
C ARG A 96 10.20 -13.69 -7.89
N ARG A 97 11.04 -13.48 -6.87
CA ARG A 97 11.39 -12.19 -6.27
C ARG A 97 11.56 -11.17 -7.40
N LYS A 98 10.48 -10.55 -7.81
CA LYS A 98 10.46 -9.36 -8.63
C LYS A 98 9.84 -8.32 -7.72
N LEU A 99 10.66 -7.88 -6.77
CA LEU A 99 10.65 -6.46 -6.43
C LEU A 99 10.71 -5.74 -7.78
N VAL A 100 9.74 -4.86 -8.01
CA VAL A 100 9.75 -3.96 -9.16
C VAL A 100 11.14 -3.30 -9.21
N PRO A 101 11.80 -3.18 -10.38
CA PRO A 101 13.11 -2.51 -10.47
C PRO A 101 13.08 -1.07 -9.93
#